data_AF-A0A1Q7M5H0-F1
#
_entry.id   AF-A0A1Q7M5H0-F1
#
_cell.length_a   1.000
_cell.length_b   1.000
_cell.length_c   1.000
_cell.angle_alpha   90.00
_cell.angle_beta   90.00
_cell.angle_gamma   90.00
#
_symmetry.space_group_name_H-M   'P 1'
#
loop_
_entity.id
_entity.type
_entity.pdbx_description
1 polymer ?
#
loop_
_entity_poly.entity_id
_entity_poly.type
_entity_poly.pdbx_seq_one_letter_code
_entity_poly.pdbx_strand_id
1 'polypeptide(L)'
;MSTAAPTIVGELHGLDLYAWLFSSYMLASSVTVPVVGKLSDLFGRRPFYIAGLLIFLLGSAGSGLSQNMGELIAARALTGIGGGALMALGVTTIGDIFSPRERGRWMGLIMSVFGLGSIVGPLVGGFITDHFGWRWVFYVNLPLGLIALVLIGFLLPRLAGHGRVRIDWLGIALLVAGVLPILVGLTWAGLTYPWSPLRYGRTTPRSRS
;
A
#
# COMPACT_ATOMS: atom_id res chain seq x y z
N MET A 1 -4.28 -8.41 -8.02
CA MET A 1 -3.65 -9.18 -6.92
C MET A 1 -4.48 -10.36 -6.46
N SER A 2 -5.80 -10.24 -6.24
CA SER A 2 -6.64 -11.39 -5.87
C SER A 2 -6.59 -12.57 -6.85
N THR A 3 -6.31 -12.31 -8.14
CA THR A 3 -6.18 -13.32 -9.19
C THR A 3 -4.79 -13.99 -9.23
N ALA A 4 -3.74 -13.27 -8.84
CA ALA A 4 -2.36 -13.78 -8.82
C ALA A 4 -1.98 -14.48 -7.51
N ALA A 5 -2.79 -14.27 -6.47
CA ALA A 5 -2.63 -14.81 -5.13
C ALA A 5 -2.31 -16.31 -5.05
N PRO A 6 -3.08 -17.22 -5.68
CA PRO A 6 -2.83 -18.66 -5.56
C PRO A 6 -1.52 -19.08 -6.26
N THR A 7 -1.14 -18.43 -7.36
CA THR A 7 0.11 -18.70 -8.10
C THR A 7 1.34 -18.27 -7.30
N ILE A 8 1.29 -17.08 -6.67
CA ILE A 8 2.35 -16.57 -5.80
C ILE A 8 2.58 -17.53 -4.62
N VAL A 9 1.51 -18.03 -4.02
CA VAL A 9 1.59 -18.97 -2.89
C VAL A 9 2.14 -20.33 -3.30
N GLY A 10 1.78 -20.81 -4.49
CA GLY A 10 2.30 -22.06 -5.05
C GLY A 10 3.80 -22.00 -5.39
N GLU A 11 4.30 -20.87 -5.88
CA GLU A 11 5.71 -20.72 -6.25
C GLU A 11 6.63 -20.36 -5.06
N LEU A 12 6.12 -19.63 -4.06
CA LEU A 12 6.92 -19.10 -2.94
C LEU A 12 6.78 -19.88 -1.63
N HIS A 13 6.01 -20.98 -1.63
CA HIS A 13 5.84 -21.93 -0.52
C HIS A 13 5.57 -21.28 0.85
N GLY A 14 4.70 -20.26 0.90
CA GLY A 14 4.45 -19.43 2.09
C GLY A 14 2.97 -19.17 2.40
N LEU A 15 2.15 -20.22 2.51
CA LEU A 15 0.71 -20.12 2.81
C LEU A 15 0.42 -19.27 4.07
N ASP A 16 1.22 -19.42 5.12
CA ASP A 16 1.05 -18.70 6.39
C ASP A 16 1.35 -17.20 6.27
N LEU A 17 2.17 -16.83 5.29
CA LEU A 17 2.57 -15.45 5.00
C LEU A 17 1.64 -14.77 3.98
N TYR A 18 0.67 -15.48 3.41
CA TYR A 18 -0.28 -14.94 2.45
C TYR A 18 -1.17 -13.83 3.03
N ALA A 19 -1.61 -13.96 4.28
CA ALA A 19 -2.39 -12.91 4.94
C ALA A 19 -1.59 -11.59 5.08
N TRP A 20 -0.27 -11.70 5.23
CA TRP A 20 0.63 -10.55 5.38
C TRP A 20 0.80 -9.72 4.11
N LEU A 21 0.57 -10.29 2.93
CA LEU A 21 0.57 -9.56 1.65
C LEU A 21 -0.44 -8.41 1.66
N PHE A 22 -1.65 -8.66 2.16
CA PHE A 22 -2.71 -7.66 2.25
C PHE A 22 -2.57 -6.80 3.51
N SER A 23 -2.32 -7.44 4.66
CA SER A 23 -2.26 -6.73 5.95
C SER A 23 -1.09 -5.74 6.01
N SER A 24 0.08 -6.07 5.47
CA SER A 24 1.24 -5.14 5.45
C SER A 24 0.94 -3.86 4.68
N TYR A 25 0.32 -3.98 3.50
CA TYR A 25 -0.11 -2.85 2.69
C TYR A 25 -1.14 -2.00 3.45
N MET A 26 -2.17 -2.63 4.01
CA MET A 26 -3.21 -1.92 4.75
C MET A 26 -2.65 -1.19 5.96
N LEU A 27 -1.85 -1.85 6.80
CA LEU A 27 -1.22 -1.25 7.98
C LEU A 27 -0.34 -0.06 7.61
N ALA A 28 0.52 -0.23 6.61
CA ALA A 28 1.38 0.85 6.12
C ALA A 28 0.56 2.04 5.61
N SER A 29 -0.50 1.77 4.83
CA SER A 29 -1.37 2.83 4.30
C SER A 29 -2.11 3.58 5.41
N SER A 30 -2.64 2.87 6.42
CA SER A 30 -3.39 3.46 7.54
C SER A 30 -2.56 4.43 8.38
N VAL A 31 -1.28 4.13 8.60
CA VAL A 31 -0.36 5.03 9.33
C VAL A 31 0.06 6.21 8.44
N THR A 32 0.25 5.96 7.15
CA THR A 32 0.80 6.98 6.24
C THR A 32 -0.20 8.09 5.92
N VAL A 33 -1.49 7.76 5.78
CA VAL A 33 -2.55 8.73 5.46
C VAL A 33 -2.56 9.96 6.39
N PRO A 34 -2.67 9.81 7.73
CA PRO A 34 -2.70 10.96 8.63
C PRO A 34 -1.37 11.72 8.70
N VAL A 35 -0.25 11.00 8.62
CA VAL A 35 1.09 11.58 8.69
C VAL A 35 1.36 12.47 7.48
N VAL A 36 1.12 11.94 6.27
CA VAL A 36 1.34 12.68 5.03
C VAL A 36 0.33 13.81 4.89
N GLY A 37 -0.94 13.61 5.26
CA GLY A 37 -1.93 14.68 5.25
C GLY A 37 -1.43 15.92 6.00
N LYS A 38 -1.08 15.74 7.28
CA LYS A 38 -0.60 16.82 8.15
C LYS A 38 0.71 17.45 7.66
N LEU A 39 1.67 16.63 7.20
CA LEU A 39 2.95 17.14 6.70
C LEU A 39 2.81 17.89 5.37
N SER A 40 1.91 17.43 4.50
CA SER A 40 1.69 18.01 3.17
C SER A 40 1.00 19.37 3.22
N ASP A 41 0.15 19.60 4.21
CA ASP A 41 -0.48 20.90 4.44
C ASP A 41 0.57 21.96 4.86
N LEU A 42 1.70 21.52 5.46
CA LEU A 42 2.76 22.39 5.98
C LEU A 42 3.83 22.74 4.94
N PHE A 43 4.42 21.74 4.28
CA PHE A 43 5.51 21.98 3.33
C PHE A 43 5.04 22.09 1.88
N GLY A 44 3.72 22.06 1.66
CA GLY A 44 3.11 22.07 0.33
C GLY A 44 2.97 20.66 -0.26
N ARG A 45 1.97 20.50 -1.11
CA ARG A 45 1.47 19.19 -1.56
C ARG A 45 2.39 18.50 -2.58
N ARG A 46 2.99 19.28 -3.48
CA ARG A 46 3.78 18.78 -4.63
C ARG A 46 4.97 17.87 -4.25
N PRO A 47 5.87 18.23 -3.30
CA PRO A 47 6.98 17.35 -2.94
C PRO A 47 6.50 16.02 -2.34
N PHE A 48 5.40 16.01 -1.58
CA PHE A 48 4.85 14.76 -1.03
C PHE A 48 4.18 13.89 -2.08
N TYR A 49 3.56 14.46 -3.11
CA TYR A 49 3.07 13.68 -4.25
C TYR A 49 4.21 12.97 -4.97
N ILE A 50 5.29 13.70 -5.25
CA ILE A 50 6.47 13.16 -5.93
C ILE A 50 7.12 12.08 -5.07
N ALA A 51 7.36 12.35 -3.78
CA ALA A 51 7.96 11.38 -2.87
C ALA A 51 7.09 10.13 -2.68
N GLY A 52 5.79 10.30 -2.45
CA GLY A 52 4.84 9.19 -2.31
C GLY A 52 4.75 8.33 -3.57
N LEU A 53 4.76 8.96 -4.75
CA LEU A 53 4.77 8.26 -6.03
C LEU A 53 6.07 7.51 -6.28
N LEU A 54 7.22 8.11 -5.96
CA LEU A 54 8.52 7.41 -6.05
C LEU A 54 8.58 6.20 -5.12
N ILE A 55 8.11 6.34 -3.88
CA ILE A 55 8.01 5.24 -2.91
C ILE A 55 7.10 4.12 -3.46
N PHE A 56 5.96 4.49 -4.04
CA PHE A 56 5.04 3.53 -4.66
C PHE A 56 5.70 2.78 -5.82
N LEU A 57 6.41 3.50 -6.71
CA LEU A 57 7.11 2.92 -7.84
C LEU A 57 8.24 1.98 -7.41
N LEU A 58 9.04 2.38 -6.42
CA LEU A 58 10.12 1.55 -5.85
C LEU A 58 9.55 0.29 -5.18
N GLY A 59 8.46 0.40 -4.43
CA GLY A 59 7.77 -0.75 -3.83
C GLY A 59 7.19 -1.69 -4.89
N SER A 60 6.62 -1.14 -5.97
CA SER A 60 6.10 -1.94 -7.08
C SER A 60 7.23 -2.65 -7.84
N ALA A 61 8.35 -1.97 -8.14
CA ALA A 61 9.53 -2.60 -8.72
C ALA A 61 10.09 -3.70 -7.81
N GLY A 62 10.24 -3.43 -6.51
CA GLY A 62 10.69 -4.42 -5.53
C GLY A 62 9.80 -5.66 -5.47
N SER A 63 8.49 -5.49 -5.64
CA SER A 63 7.54 -6.62 -5.68
C SER A 63 7.64 -7.43 -6.97
N GLY A 64 8.05 -6.81 -8.08
CA GLY A 64 8.36 -7.51 -9.32
C GLY A 64 9.71 -8.26 -9.27
N LEU A 65 10.65 -7.81 -8.43
CA LEU A 65 11.95 -8.45 -8.21
C LEU A 65 11.98 -9.45 -7.05
N SER A 66 10.97 -9.49 -6.19
CA SER A 66 10.96 -10.37 -5.01
C SER A 66 11.13 -11.85 -5.38
N GLN A 67 12.07 -12.53 -4.73
CA GLN A 67 12.33 -13.96 -4.90
C GLN A 67 11.71 -14.79 -3.77
N ASN A 68 11.33 -14.15 -2.67
CA ASN A 68 10.83 -14.77 -1.46
C ASN A 68 9.58 -14.04 -0.94
N MET A 69 8.71 -14.73 -0.18
CA MET A 69 7.48 -14.14 0.37
C MET A 69 7.77 -12.96 1.32
N GLY A 70 8.86 -13.02 2.10
CA GLY A 70 9.27 -11.94 3.00
C GLY A 70 9.65 -10.65 2.26
N GLU A 71 10.39 -10.76 1.15
CA GLU A 71 10.73 -9.61 0.30
C GLU A 71 9.48 -9.00 -0.33
N LEU A 72 8.55 -9.85 -0.79
CA LEU A 72 7.29 -9.40 -1.36
C LEU A 72 6.45 -8.64 -0.32
N ILE A 73 6.40 -9.10 0.93
CA ILE A 73 5.73 -8.41 2.04
C ILE A 73 6.40 -7.07 2.36
N ALA A 74 7.74 -7.02 2.42
CA ALA A 74 8.46 -5.77 2.64
C ALA A 74 8.20 -4.77 1.52
N ALA A 75 8.20 -5.24 0.27
CA ALA A 75 7.87 -4.43 -0.89
C ALA A 75 6.40 -3.98 -0.87
N ARG A 76 5.45 -4.80 -0.38
CA ARG A 76 4.04 -4.41 -0.15
C ARG A 76 3.90 -3.33 0.91
N ALA A 77 4.63 -3.43 2.01
CA ALA A 77 4.63 -2.38 3.03
C ALA A 77 5.11 -1.05 2.41
N LEU A 78 6.20 -1.06 1.66
CA LEU A 78 6.71 0.13 0.96
C LEU A 78 5.68 0.69 -0.04
N THR A 79 5.05 -0.19 -0.82
CA THR A 79 3.99 0.20 -1.77
C THR A 79 2.78 0.78 -1.03
N GLY A 80 2.44 0.26 0.16
CA GLY A 80 1.37 0.76 1.03
C GLY A 80 1.63 2.16 1.58
N ILE A 81 2.88 2.48 1.91
CA ILE A 81 3.28 3.84 2.27
C ILE A 81 3.00 4.79 1.09
N GLY A 82 3.51 4.47 -0.09
CA GLY A 82 3.30 5.29 -1.28
C GLY A 82 1.81 5.44 -1.65
N GLY A 83 1.06 4.34 -1.64
CA GLY A 83 -0.37 4.33 -1.95
C GLY A 83 -1.21 5.12 -0.94
N GLY A 84 -0.93 4.97 0.35
CA GLY A 84 -1.60 5.75 1.41
C GLY A 84 -1.30 7.25 1.30
N ALA A 85 -0.05 7.61 1.00
CA ALA A 85 0.34 9.00 0.75
C ALA A 85 -0.45 9.61 -0.41
N LEU A 86 -0.47 8.92 -1.56
CA LEU A 86 -1.17 9.39 -2.76
C LEU A 86 -2.67 9.54 -2.56
N MET A 87 -3.30 8.60 -1.85
CA MET A 87 -4.73 8.66 -1.56
C MET A 87 -5.05 9.87 -0.66
N ALA A 88 -4.27 10.07 0.42
CA ALA A 88 -4.45 11.20 1.32
C ALA A 88 -4.28 12.53 0.60
N LEU A 89 -3.21 12.65 -0.20
CA LEU A 89 -2.92 13.84 -0.99
C LEU A 89 -4.01 14.10 -2.03
N GLY A 90 -4.53 13.07 -2.71
CA GLY A 90 -5.60 13.17 -3.70
C GLY A 90 -6.86 13.82 -3.13
N VAL A 91 -7.34 13.28 -2.01
CA VAL A 91 -8.55 13.77 -1.33
C VAL A 91 -8.36 15.19 -0.81
N THR A 92 -7.23 15.46 -0.16
CA THR A 92 -6.96 16.78 0.44
C THR A 92 -6.73 17.86 -0.63
N THR A 93 -6.09 17.53 -1.76
CA THR A 93 -5.87 18.47 -2.88
C THR A 93 -7.20 18.88 -3.53
N ILE A 94 -8.15 17.95 -3.68
CA ILE A 94 -9.49 18.29 -4.16
C ILE A 94 -10.20 19.22 -3.18
N GLY A 95 -10.03 18.98 -1.88
CA GLY A 95 -10.52 19.87 -0.84
C GLY A 95 -10.00 21.29 -0.99
N ASP A 96 -8.71 21.46 -1.29
CA ASP A 96 -8.08 22.77 -1.39
C ASP A 96 -8.41 23.52 -2.68
N ILE A 97 -8.51 22.82 -3.82
CA ILE A 97 -8.66 23.45 -5.13
C ILE A 97 -10.13 23.72 -5.47
N PHE A 98 -11.05 22.84 -5.05
CA PHE A 98 -12.45 22.91 -5.48
C PHE A 98 -13.39 23.42 -4.40
N SER A 99 -14.39 24.18 -4.84
CA SER A 99 -15.44 24.72 -3.98
C SER A 99 -16.32 23.59 -3.39
N PRO A 100 -16.94 23.76 -2.21
CA PRO A 100 -17.76 22.72 -1.58
C PRO A 100 -18.84 22.10 -2.48
N ARG A 101 -19.38 22.88 -3.42
CA ARG A 101 -20.39 22.43 -4.39
C ARG A 101 -19.81 21.51 -5.46
N GLU A 102 -18.55 21.70 -5.85
CA GLU A 102 -17.86 20.90 -6.87
C GLU A 102 -17.12 19.70 -6.28
N ARG A 103 -16.74 19.77 -5.00
CA ARG A 103 -16.04 18.67 -4.29
C ARG A 103 -16.77 17.33 -4.43
N GLY A 104 -18.10 17.33 -4.30
CA GLY A 104 -18.90 16.11 -4.44
C GLY A 104 -18.77 15.47 -5.83
N ARG A 105 -18.71 16.27 -6.90
CA ARG A 105 -18.52 15.79 -8.28
C ARG A 105 -17.13 15.19 -8.47
N TRP A 106 -16.09 15.87 -7.98
CA TRP A 106 -14.71 15.40 -8.10
C TRP A 106 -14.40 14.18 -7.23
N MET A 107 -14.94 14.13 -6.02
CA MET A 107 -14.91 12.92 -5.19
C MET A 107 -15.66 11.78 -5.86
N GLY A 108 -16.84 12.04 -6.43
CA GLY A 108 -17.60 11.06 -7.21
C GLY A 108 -16.80 10.52 -8.41
N LEU A 109 -16.03 11.38 -9.09
CA LEU A 109 -15.16 10.98 -10.19
C LEU A 109 -14.01 10.08 -9.71
N ILE A 110 -13.34 10.44 -8.60
CA ILE A 110 -12.34 9.56 -7.96
C ILE A 110 -12.95 8.19 -7.64
N MET A 111 -14.10 8.17 -6.97
CA MET A 111 -14.75 6.93 -6.57
C MET A 111 -15.23 6.11 -7.78
N SER A 112 -15.60 6.78 -8.88
CA SER A 112 -15.94 6.13 -10.15
C SER A 112 -14.72 5.47 -10.79
N VAL A 113 -13.56 6.14 -10.78
CA VAL A 113 -12.30 5.56 -11.25
C VAL A 113 -11.89 4.36 -10.38
N PHE A 114 -12.04 4.46 -9.06
CA PHE A 114 -11.83 3.34 -8.14
C PHE A 114 -12.78 2.17 -8.43
N GLY A 115 -14.07 2.45 -8.66
CA GLY A 115 -15.08 1.44 -8.98
C GLY A 115 -14.84 0.76 -10.33
N LEU A 116 -14.47 1.51 -11.36
CA LEU A 116 -14.05 0.94 -12.64
C LEU A 116 -12.78 0.11 -12.47
N GLY A 117 -11.82 0.60 -11.70
CA GLY A 117 -10.58 -0.10 -11.40
C GLY A 117 -10.79 -1.41 -10.64
N SER A 118 -11.81 -1.51 -9.78
CA SER A 118 -12.11 -2.76 -9.06
C SER A 118 -12.69 -3.85 -9.97
N ILE A 119 -13.33 -3.47 -11.08
CA ILE A 119 -13.84 -4.40 -12.09
C ILE A 119 -12.74 -4.77 -13.11
N VAL A 120 -12.04 -3.76 -13.63
CA VAL A 120 -11.00 -3.94 -14.65
C VAL A 120 -9.74 -4.58 -14.06
N GLY A 121 -9.41 -4.28 -12.81
CA GLY A 121 -8.20 -4.74 -12.14
C GLY A 121 -8.04 -6.26 -12.07
N PRO A 122 -9.06 -7.02 -11.63
CA PRO A 122 -9.03 -8.48 -11.67
C PRO A 122 -8.93 -9.07 -13.08
N LEU A 123 -9.66 -8.50 -14.05
CA LEU A 123 -9.63 -8.95 -15.46
C LEU A 123 -8.23 -8.80 -16.07
N VAL A 124 -7.68 -7.59 -15.99
CA VAL A 124 -6.34 -7.28 -16.49
C VAL A 124 -5.28 -8.04 -15.71
N GLY A 125 -5.41 -8.12 -14.38
CA GLY A 125 -4.49 -8.86 -13.52
C GLY A 125 -4.51 -10.37 -13.78
N GLY A 126 -5.67 -10.96 -14.05
CA GLY A 126 -5.81 -12.36 -14.44
C GLY A 126 -5.13 -12.64 -15.77
N PHE A 127 -5.48 -11.87 -16.81
CA PHE A 127 -4.87 -11.97 -18.13
C PHE A 127 -3.34 -11.84 -18.09
N ILE A 128 -2.82 -10.86 -17.35
CA ILE A 128 -1.36 -10.70 -17.20
C ILE A 128 -0.74 -11.90 -16.49
N THR A 129 -1.38 -12.40 -15.44
CA THR A 129 -0.86 -13.54 -14.67
C THR A 129 -0.81 -14.79 -15.53
N ASP A 130 -1.85 -15.03 -16.33
CA ASP A 130 -2.00 -16.23 -17.17
C ASP A 130 -1.01 -16.25 -18.35
N HIS A 131 -0.67 -15.08 -18.92
CA HIS A 131 0.19 -14.98 -20.10
C HIS A 131 1.65 -14.62 -19.81
N PHE A 132 1.91 -13.75 -18.83
CA PHE A 132 3.24 -13.19 -18.57
C PHE A 132 3.77 -13.51 -17.16
N GLY A 133 2.91 -14.04 -16.27
CA GLY A 133 3.23 -14.35 -14.89
C GLY A 133 2.88 -13.22 -13.92
N TRP A 134 2.73 -13.57 -12.63
CA TRP A 134 2.24 -12.67 -11.59
C TRP A 134 3.10 -11.42 -11.36
N ARG A 135 4.40 -11.50 -11.66
CA ARG A 135 5.37 -10.41 -11.44
C ARG A 135 5.05 -9.19 -12.31
N TRP A 136 4.52 -9.42 -13.51
CA TRP A 136 4.16 -8.35 -14.45
C TRP A 136 2.99 -7.50 -13.97
N VAL A 137 2.13 -8.03 -13.08
CA VAL A 137 1.06 -7.26 -12.44
C VAL A 137 1.63 -6.07 -11.65
N PHE A 138 2.87 -6.17 -11.16
CA PHE A 138 3.56 -5.06 -10.51
C PHE A 138 4.27 -4.14 -11.50
N TYR A 139 4.88 -4.70 -12.54
CA TYR A 139 5.57 -3.89 -13.55
C TYR A 139 4.63 -3.00 -14.35
N VAL A 140 3.36 -3.38 -14.54
CA VAL A 140 2.37 -2.51 -15.21
C VAL A 140 2.14 -1.18 -14.47
N ASN A 141 2.39 -1.13 -13.16
CA ASN A 141 2.28 0.12 -12.40
C ASN A 141 3.45 1.08 -12.66
N LEU A 142 4.62 0.61 -13.11
CA LEU A 142 5.79 1.45 -13.37
C LEU A 142 5.56 2.48 -14.49
N PRO A 143 5.13 2.10 -15.72
CA PRO A 143 4.90 3.06 -16.79
C PRO A 143 3.78 4.04 -16.43
N LEU A 144 2.70 3.54 -15.80
CA LEU A 144 1.59 4.38 -15.33
C LEU A 144 2.06 5.40 -14.28
N GLY A 145 2.83 4.96 -13.28
CA GLY A 145 3.36 5.84 -12.25
C GLY A 145 4.40 6.81 -12.78
N LEU A 146 5.20 6.43 -13.79
CA LEU A 146 6.14 7.35 -14.44
C LEU A 146 5.42 8.45 -15.21
N ILE A 147 4.36 8.11 -15.94
CA ILE A 147 3.48 9.09 -16.61
C ILE A 147 2.86 10.02 -15.57
N ALA A 148 2.32 9.48 -14.48
CA ALA A 148 1.76 10.27 -13.39
C ALA A 148 2.82 11.19 -12.75
N LEU A 149 4.07 10.74 -12.62
CA LEU A 149 5.17 11.52 -12.06
C LEU A 149 5.51 12.71 -12.95
N VAL A 150 5.56 12.49 -14.26
CA VAL A 150 5.74 13.54 -15.27
C VAL A 150 4.57 14.53 -15.20
N LEU A 151 3.33 14.04 -15.24
CA LEU A 151 2.14 14.89 -15.18
C LEU A 151 2.08 15.72 -13.90
N ILE A 152 2.32 15.15 -12.73
CA ILE A 152 2.39 15.88 -11.45
C ILE A 152 3.57 16.87 -11.47
N GLY A 153 4.69 16.47 -12.06
CA GLY A 153 5.87 17.30 -12.23
C GLY A 153 5.60 18.57 -13.03
N PHE A 154 4.78 18.51 -14.08
CA PHE A 154 4.51 19.64 -14.97
C PHE A 154 3.20 20.38 -14.67
N LEU A 155 2.12 19.66 -14.36
CA LEU A 155 0.78 20.22 -14.25
C LEU A 155 0.42 20.65 -12.82
N LEU A 156 1.00 20.03 -11.79
CA LEU A 156 0.60 20.34 -10.41
C LEU A 156 1.21 21.70 -9.99
N PRO A 157 0.40 22.74 -9.75
CA PRO A 157 0.90 24.03 -9.32
C PRO A 157 1.60 23.89 -7.97
N ARG A 158 2.58 24.75 -7.69
CA ARG A 158 3.16 24.85 -6.35
C ARG A 158 2.14 25.53 -5.43
N LEU A 159 1.21 24.77 -4.85
CA LEU A 159 0.38 25.27 -3.77
C LEU A 159 1.27 25.53 -2.55
N ALA A 160 1.34 26.78 -2.11
CA ALA A 160 2.06 27.17 -0.90
C ALA A 160 1.38 26.55 0.34
N GLY A 161 2.19 26.02 1.27
CA GLY A 161 1.68 25.52 2.55
C GLY A 161 1.12 26.66 3.40
N HIS A 162 -0.06 26.48 3.97
CA HIS A 162 -0.70 27.49 4.81
C HIS A 162 -0.42 27.19 6.29
N GLY A 163 0.51 27.92 6.92
CA GLY A 163 0.57 28.08 8.38
C GLY A 163 1.73 27.43 9.13
N ARG A 164 2.07 28.03 10.29
CA ARG A 164 3.08 27.55 11.24
C ARG A 164 2.47 26.52 12.20
N VAL A 165 2.33 25.25 11.78
CA VAL A 165 2.02 24.16 12.73
C VAL A 165 3.33 23.52 13.20
N ARG A 166 3.50 23.39 14.52
CA ARG A 166 4.67 22.71 15.10
C ARG A 166 4.60 21.22 14.74
N ILE A 167 5.64 20.75 14.07
CA ILE A 167 5.80 19.35 13.71
C ILE A 167 6.25 18.61 14.96
N ASP A 168 5.49 17.59 15.33
CA ASP A 168 5.90 16.64 16.36
C ASP A 168 6.86 15.63 15.73
N TRP A 169 8.10 16.07 15.54
CA TRP A 169 9.18 15.24 15.02
C TRP A 169 9.44 14.03 15.91
N LEU A 170 9.19 14.17 17.22
CA LEU A 170 9.30 13.08 18.19
C LEU A 170 8.20 12.05 17.96
N GLY A 171 6.96 12.47 17.73
CA GLY A 171 5.84 11.59 17.40
C GLY A 171 6.00 10.89 16.05
N ILE A 172 6.52 11.58 15.03
CA ILE A 172 6.86 10.96 13.74
C ILE A 172 8.01 9.96 13.92
N ALA A 173 9.06 10.32 14.65
CA ALA A 173 10.17 9.41 14.94
C ALA A 173 9.72 8.21 15.79
N LEU A 174 8.84 8.38 16.78
CA LEU A 174 8.25 7.30 17.56
C LEU A 174 7.35 6.39 16.71
N LEU A 175 6.59 6.96 15.77
CA LEU A 175 5.78 6.16 14.84
C LEU A 175 6.66 5.35 13.91
N VAL A 176 7.68 5.96 13.32
CA VAL A 176 8.64 5.29 12.45
C VAL A 176 9.43 4.22 13.22
N ALA A 177 9.93 4.57 14.42
CA ALA A 177 10.69 3.67 15.30
C ALA A 177 9.82 2.66 16.06
N GLY A 178 8.49 2.81 16.09
CA GLY A 178 7.56 1.82 16.61
C GLY A 178 7.13 0.86 15.51
N VAL A 179 6.65 1.40 14.39
CA VAL A 179 6.06 0.61 13.31
C VAL A 179 7.13 -0.14 12.51
N LEU A 180 8.30 0.44 12.22
CA LEU A 180 9.34 -0.28 11.48
C LEU A 180 9.90 -1.48 12.25
N PRO A 181 10.27 -1.37 13.55
CA PRO A 181 10.74 -2.53 14.32
C PRO A 181 9.62 -3.50 14.66
N ILE A 182 8.36 -3.08 14.74
CA ILE A 182 7.23 -4.02 14.86
C ILE A 182 7.04 -4.78 13.55
N LEU A 183 7.12 -4.12 12.40
CA LEU A 183 7.06 -4.77 11.09
C LEU A 183 8.24 -5.74 10.90
N VAL A 184 9.46 -5.30 11.19
CA VAL A 184 10.66 -6.15 11.16
C VAL A 184 10.57 -7.26 12.22
N GLY A 185 10.13 -6.94 13.44
CA GLY A 185 9.97 -7.89 14.55
C GLY A 185 8.91 -8.95 14.28
N LEU A 186 7.77 -8.60 13.68
CA LEU A 186 6.78 -9.58 13.23
C LEU A 186 7.29 -10.40 12.04
N THR A 187 8.13 -9.80 11.18
CA THR A 187 8.83 -10.54 10.11
C THR A 187 9.70 -11.64 10.72
N TRP A 188 10.34 -11.39 11.86
CA TRP A 188 11.20 -12.36 12.55
C TRP A 188 10.43 -13.33 13.47
N ALA A 189 9.37 -12.85 14.14
CA ALA A 189 8.56 -13.65 15.05
C ALA A 189 7.76 -14.73 14.31
N GLY A 190 7.24 -14.43 13.11
CA GLY A 190 6.56 -15.41 12.27
C GLY A 190 7.47 -16.51 11.71
N LEU A 191 8.79 -16.26 11.63
CA LEU A 191 9.78 -17.21 11.10
C LEU A 191 10.44 -18.07 12.18
N THR A 192 10.51 -17.60 13.43
CA THR A 192 11.31 -18.25 14.50
C THR A 192 10.46 -18.80 15.65
N TYR A 193 9.27 -18.24 15.89
CA TYR A 193 8.33 -18.71 16.92
C TYR A 193 6.93 -18.83 16.33
N PRO A 194 6.57 -19.99 15.73
CA PRO A 194 5.18 -20.26 15.40
C PRO A 194 4.33 -20.00 16.65
N TRP A 195 3.32 -19.15 16.51
CA TRP A 195 2.38 -18.85 17.58
C TRP A 195 1.87 -20.17 18.12
N SER A 196 2.20 -20.46 19.39
CA SER A 196 1.87 -21.73 20.01
C SER A 196 0.39 -21.98 19.76
N PRO A 197 0.01 -23.10 19.13
CA PRO A 197 -1.39 -23.42 19.00
C PRO A 197 -1.90 -23.55 20.42
N LEU A 198 -2.79 -22.64 20.83
CA LEU A 198 -3.65 -22.90 21.96
C LEU A 198 -4.32 -24.23 21.64
N ARG A 199 -3.85 -25.29 22.31
CA ARG A 199 -4.40 -26.63 22.23
C ARG A 199 -5.86 -26.55 22.62
N TYR A 200 -6.72 -26.30 21.65
CA TYR A 200 -8.15 -26.48 21.82
C TYR A 200 -8.36 -27.99 21.89
N GLY A 201 -8.42 -28.52 23.11
CA GLY A 201 -8.74 -29.91 23.36
C GLY A 201 -10.06 -30.25 22.69
N ARG A 202 -10.01 -30.99 21.58
CA ARG A 202 -11.13 -31.79 21.11
C ARG A 202 -10.77 -33.24 21.29
N THR A 203 -11.33 -33.76 22.36
CA THR A 203 -11.50 -35.15 22.74
C THR A 203 -11.81 -36.05 21.54
N THR A 204 -11.00 -37.08 21.37
CA THR A 204 -11.30 -38.29 20.58
C THR A 204 -12.59 -38.95 21.08
N PRO A 205 -13.61 -39.18 20.23
CA PRO A 205 -14.61 -40.18 20.53
C PRO A 205 -14.05 -41.55 20.17
N ARG A 206 -13.82 -42.38 21.20
CA ARG A 206 -13.69 -43.83 21.08
C ARG A 206 -14.91 -44.38 20.35
N SER A 207 -14.74 -44.99 19.18
CA SER A 207 -15.67 -46.01 18.69
C SER A 207 -15.21 -47.37 19.23
N ARG A 208 -15.93 -47.88 20.23
CA ARG A 208 -15.84 -49.26 20.67
C ARG A 208 -16.46 -50.17 19.60
N SER A 209 -15.81 -51.31 19.40
CA SER A 209 -16.34 -52.56 18.85
C SER A 209 -17.60 -53.03 19.56
#